data_AF-A0A3B9DFP7-F1
#
_entry.id   AF-A0A3B9DFP7-F1
#
_cell.length_a   1.000
_cell.length_b   1.000
_cell.length_c   1.000
_cell.angle_alpha   90.00
_cell.angle_beta   90.00
_cell.angle_gamma   90.00
#
_symmetry.space_group_name_H-M   'P 1'
#
loop_
_entity.id
_entity.type
_entity.pdbx_description
1 polymer ?
#
loop_
_entity_poly.entity_id
_entity_poly.type
_entity_poly.pdbx_seq_one_letter_code
_entity_poly.pdbx_strand_id
1 'polypeptide(L)'
;MDGIYTADQAARGAGLFTSLCERCHSIQEFSGRSFDAIWAGVPAAALYTRIANTMPLDQPGSLGLPQVTALMAHIFAMNEMPTGNSPLVADIDWLMGITMARPDQ
;
A
#
# COMPACT_ATOMS: atom_id res chain seq x y z
N MET A 1 1.17 6.94 16.54
CA MET A 1 1.45 5.52 16.27
C MET A 1 2.81 5.43 15.62
N ASP A 2 3.64 4.48 16.04
CA ASP A 2 4.87 4.17 15.33
C ASP A 2 4.50 3.65 13.93
N GLY A 3 5.14 4.15 12.89
CA GLY A 3 4.81 3.78 11.53
C GLY A 3 5.17 2.35 11.17
N ILE A 4 4.40 1.75 10.25
CA ILE A 4 4.51 0.34 9.84
C ILE A 4 5.34 0.12 8.57
N TYR A 5 5.89 1.21 8.01
CA TYR A 5 6.67 1.21 6.77
C TYR A 5 7.76 2.29 6.84
N THR A 6 8.84 2.12 6.07
CA THR A 6 9.93 3.11 6.02
C THR A 6 9.73 4.13 4.91
N ALA A 7 10.30 5.33 5.10
CA ALA A 7 10.34 6.35 4.07
C ALA A 7 11.01 5.84 2.77
N ASP A 8 12.07 5.02 2.90
CA ASP A 8 12.74 4.39 1.76
C ASP A 8 11.83 3.42 0.99
N GLN A 9 10.99 2.65 1.69
CA GLN A 9 10.01 1.78 1.02
C GLN A 9 8.98 2.60 0.25
N ALA A 10 8.46 3.67 0.85
CA ALA A 10 7.50 4.55 0.18
C ALA A 10 8.12 5.25 -1.04
N ALA A 11 9.39 5.69 -0.95
CA ALA A 11 10.10 6.31 -2.07
C ALA A 11 10.33 5.32 -3.23
N ARG A 12 10.72 4.07 -2.93
CA ARG A 12 10.81 3.01 -3.96
C ARG A 12 9.45 2.71 -4.57
N GLY A 13 8.42 2.69 -3.74
CA GLY A 13 7.03 2.48 -4.14
C GLY A 13 6.53 3.55 -5.10
N ALA A 14 6.88 4.82 -4.89
CA ALA A 14 6.50 5.91 -5.79
C ALA A 14 6.96 5.68 -7.24
N GLY A 15 8.22 5.28 -7.44
CA GLY A 15 8.74 4.98 -8.78
C GLY A 15 8.06 3.77 -9.44
N LEU A 16 7.74 2.73 -8.65
CA LEU A 16 6.97 1.58 -9.12
C LEU A 16 5.52 1.97 -9.46
N PHE A 17 4.91 2.82 -8.64
CA PHE A 17 3.52 3.24 -8.79
C PHE A 17 3.30 4.00 -10.11
N THR A 18 4.17 4.96 -10.44
CA THR A 18 4.13 5.65 -11.74
C THR A 18 4.26 4.69 -12.92
N SER A 19 5.09 3.65 -12.79
CA SER A 19 5.36 2.71 -13.88
C SER A 19 4.30 1.60 -14.03
N LEU A 20 3.63 1.22 -12.95
CA LEU A 20 2.77 0.04 -12.89
C LEU A 20 1.30 0.38 -12.65
N CYS A 21 1.00 1.35 -11.77
CA CYS A 21 -0.35 1.66 -11.32
C CYS A 21 -0.99 2.77 -12.16
N GLU A 22 -0.25 3.86 -12.40
CA GLU A 22 -0.76 5.04 -13.12
C GLU A 22 -1.05 4.80 -14.61
N ARG A 23 -0.63 3.65 -15.14
CA ARG A 23 -0.99 3.22 -16.49
C ARG A 23 -2.49 2.98 -16.67
N CYS A 24 -3.19 2.63 -15.59
CA CYS A 24 -4.61 2.29 -15.62
C CYS A 24 -5.44 2.99 -14.54
N HIS A 25 -4.83 3.36 -13.42
CA HIS A 25 -5.52 4.00 -12.29
C HIS A 25 -5.14 5.48 -12.18
N SER A 26 -6.11 6.31 -11.83
CA SER A 26 -5.84 7.67 -11.40
C SER A 26 -5.31 7.67 -9.97
N ILE A 27 -4.34 8.55 -9.68
CA ILE A 27 -3.82 8.77 -8.33
C ILE A 27 -4.92 9.15 -7.32
N GLN A 28 -6.01 9.79 -7.77
CA GLN A 28 -7.14 10.15 -6.90
C GLN A 28 -7.89 8.93 -6.32
N GLU A 29 -7.74 7.74 -6.90
CA GLU A 29 -8.35 6.50 -6.40
C GLU A 29 -7.66 6.01 -5.12
N PHE A 30 -6.39 6.37 -4.91
CA PHE A 30 -5.56 5.79 -3.86
C PHE A 30 -5.45 6.66 -2.61
N SER A 31 -6.04 7.85 -2.60
CA SER A 31 -5.87 8.82 -1.51
C SER A 31 -7.20 9.35 -0.98
N GLY A 32 -7.22 9.79 0.28
CA GLY A 32 -8.32 10.55 0.85
C GLY A 32 -9.62 9.75 0.92
N ARG A 33 -10.76 10.40 0.59
CA ARG A 33 -12.08 9.77 0.72
C ARG A 33 -12.25 8.50 -0.14
N SER A 34 -11.63 8.45 -1.32
CA SER A 34 -11.67 7.26 -2.19
C SER A 34 -10.99 6.07 -1.53
N PHE A 35 -9.84 6.32 -0.88
CA PHE A 35 -9.14 5.32 -0.11
C PHE A 35 -9.96 4.88 1.10
N ASP A 36 -10.46 5.83 1.89
CA ASP A 36 -11.24 5.54 3.10
C ASP A 36 -12.47 4.69 2.81
N ALA A 37 -13.19 4.99 1.73
CA ALA A 37 -14.41 4.28 1.35
C ALA A 37 -14.20 2.78 1.11
N ILE A 38 -12.97 2.37 0.78
CA ILE A 38 -12.62 0.97 0.48
C ILE A 38 -11.82 0.35 1.62
N TRP A 39 -10.90 1.11 2.22
CA TRP A 39 -9.84 0.58 3.05
C TRP A 39 -9.94 0.97 4.53
N ALA A 40 -10.72 1.99 4.90
CA ALA A 40 -10.85 2.37 6.30
C ALA A 40 -11.44 1.22 7.12
N GLY A 41 -10.75 0.84 8.20
CA GLY A 41 -11.15 -0.27 9.06
C GLY A 41 -10.82 -1.66 8.50
N VAL A 42 -10.27 -1.75 7.28
CA VAL A 42 -9.90 -3.01 6.65
C VAL A 42 -8.47 -3.40 7.01
N PRO A 43 -8.16 -4.69 7.23
CA PRO A 43 -6.79 -5.14 7.44
C PRO A 43 -5.88 -4.90 6.23
N ALA A 44 -4.63 -4.49 6.45
CA ALA A 44 -3.64 -4.25 5.40
C ALA A 44 -3.39 -5.49 4.52
N ALA A 45 -3.63 -6.69 5.06
CA ALA A 45 -3.58 -7.95 4.33
C ALA A 45 -4.51 -7.97 3.10
N ALA A 46 -5.65 -7.26 3.15
CA ALA A 46 -6.56 -7.16 2.01
C ALA A 46 -5.95 -6.37 0.84
N LEU A 47 -5.29 -5.24 1.13
CA LEU A 47 -4.59 -4.45 0.12
C LEU A 47 -3.39 -5.22 -0.44
N TYR A 48 -2.62 -5.89 0.43
CA TYR A 48 -1.55 -6.78 0.00
C TYR A 48 -2.05 -7.83 -0.98
N THR A 49 -3.09 -8.57 -0.61
CA THR A 49 -3.67 -9.64 -1.43
C THR A 49 -4.20 -9.11 -2.76
N ARG A 50 -4.82 -7.92 -2.75
CA ARG A 50 -5.29 -7.25 -3.97
C ARG A 50 -4.13 -6.99 -4.92
N ILE A 51 -3.06 -6.35 -4.46
CA ILE A 51 -1.91 -6.01 -5.31
C ILE A 51 -1.19 -7.28 -5.74
N ALA A 52 -0.85 -8.17 -4.80
CA ALA A 52 -0.08 -9.37 -5.07
C ALA A 52 -0.75 -10.31 -6.06
N ASN A 53 -2.08 -10.48 -5.99
CA ASN A 53 -2.77 -11.51 -6.79
C ASN A 53 -3.43 -10.99 -8.06
N THR A 54 -3.80 -9.71 -8.09
CA THR A 54 -4.60 -9.16 -9.20
C THR A 54 -3.86 -8.15 -10.05
N MET A 55 -2.69 -7.68 -9.60
CA MET A 55 -1.91 -6.66 -10.29
C MET A 55 -0.56 -7.17 -10.79
N PRO A 56 -0.04 -6.56 -11.86
CA PRO A 56 -0.72 -5.61 -12.76
C PRO A 56 -1.82 -6.31 -13.58
N LEU A 57 -2.78 -5.57 -14.14
CA LEU A 57 -3.94 -6.15 -14.82
C LEU A 57 -3.56 -7.06 -16.01
N ASP A 58 -2.49 -6.72 -16.73
CA ASP A 58 -1.97 -7.47 -17.87
C ASP A 58 -1.12 -8.68 -17.46
N GLN A 59 -0.57 -8.68 -16.24
CA GLN A 59 0.23 -9.78 -15.68
C GLN A 59 -0.07 -10.01 -14.19
N PRO A 60 -1.29 -10.45 -13.81
CA PRO A 60 -1.64 -10.66 -12.41
C PRO A 60 -0.71 -11.66 -11.72
N GLY A 61 -0.29 -11.39 -10.48
CA GLY A 61 0.58 -12.31 -9.74
C GLY A 61 2.07 -12.19 -10.06
N SER A 62 2.47 -11.25 -10.92
CA SER A 62 3.86 -11.14 -11.38
C SER A 62 4.78 -10.33 -10.46
N LEU A 63 4.22 -9.55 -9.53
CA LEU A 63 5.01 -8.67 -8.66
C LEU A 63 5.71 -9.46 -7.55
N GLY A 64 7.01 -9.22 -7.38
CA GLY A 64 7.75 -9.76 -6.23
C GLY A 64 7.34 -9.11 -4.92
N LEU A 65 7.52 -9.83 -3.81
CA LEU A 65 7.18 -9.33 -2.46
C LEU A 65 7.73 -7.93 -2.15
N PRO A 66 9.00 -7.58 -2.48
CA PRO A 66 9.52 -6.25 -2.22
C PRO A 66 8.83 -5.15 -3.04
N GLN A 67 8.31 -5.47 -4.23
CA GLN A 67 7.57 -4.51 -5.05
C GLN A 67 6.18 -4.27 -4.45
N VAL A 68 5.49 -5.32 -4.03
CA VAL A 68 4.16 -5.22 -3.40
C VAL A 68 4.23 -4.39 -2.13
N THR A 69 5.18 -4.66 -1.24
CA THR A 69 5.29 -3.91 0.03
C THR A 69 5.74 -2.47 -0.19
N ALA A 70 6.59 -2.19 -1.18
CA ALA A 70 6.94 -0.82 -1.55
C ALA A 70 5.73 -0.05 -2.08
N LEU A 71 4.91 -0.66 -2.96
CA LEU A 71 3.68 -0.06 -3.46
C LEU A 71 2.68 0.23 -2.32
N MET A 72 2.50 -0.70 -1.39
CA MET A 72 1.67 -0.48 -0.21
C MET A 72 2.19 0.68 0.66
N ALA A 73 3.50 0.71 0.93
CA ALA A 73 4.13 1.78 1.68
C ALA A 73 3.91 3.15 1.02
N HIS A 74 3.97 3.22 -0.31
CA HIS A 74 3.67 4.45 -1.03
C HIS A 74 2.19 4.85 -0.91
N ILE A 75 1.25 3.90 -1.02
CA ILE A 75 -0.18 4.16 -0.81
C ILE A 75 -0.45 4.65 0.61
N PHE A 76 0.20 4.08 1.63
CA PHE A 76 0.10 4.56 3.01
C PHE A 76 0.65 5.96 3.17
N ALA A 77 1.77 6.29 2.52
CA ALA A 77 2.35 7.63 2.52
C ALA A 77 1.44 8.68 1.86
N MET A 78 0.79 8.34 0.73
CA MET A 78 -0.22 9.19 0.09
C MET A 78 -1.42 9.50 0.99
N ASN A 79 -1.62 8.69 2.01
CA ASN A 79 -2.71 8.79 2.97
C ASN A 79 -2.25 9.26 4.35
N GLU A 80 -1.05 9.86 4.42
CA GLU A 80 -0.49 10.49 5.63
C GLU A 80 -0.33 9.53 6.81
N MET A 81 -0.38 8.22 6.55
CA MET A 81 -0.13 7.21 7.58
C MET A 81 1.32 7.32 8.06
N PRO A 82 1.61 7.18 9.36
CA PRO A 82 2.93 7.48 9.91
C PRO A 82 4.01 6.55 9.33
N THR A 83 5.17 7.11 9.04
CA THR A 83 6.40 6.37 8.72
C THR A 83 7.10 5.90 10.00
N GLY A 84 7.79 4.76 9.94
CA GLY A 84 8.58 4.22 11.02
C GLY A 84 9.93 3.70 10.57
N ASN A 85 10.65 3.04 11.48
CA ASN A 85 11.98 2.49 11.22
C ASN A 85 11.96 1.00 10.84
N SER A 86 10.79 0.35 10.99
CA SER A 86 10.60 -1.04 10.61
C SER A 86 9.98 -1.12 9.20
N PRO A 87 10.52 -1.97 8.31
CA PRO A 87 9.93 -2.14 7.00
C PRO A 87 8.58 -2.86 7.09
N LEU A 88 7.66 -2.48 6.22
CA LEU A 88 6.47 -3.26 5.91
C LEU A 88 6.91 -4.58 5.29
N VAL A 89 6.53 -5.69 5.90
CA VAL A 89 6.85 -7.04 5.43
C VAL A 89 5.62 -7.73 4.85
N ALA A 90 5.84 -8.61 3.87
CA ALA A 90 4.80 -9.41 3.22
C ALA A 90 4.41 -10.64 4.07
N ASP A 91 4.10 -10.41 5.34
CA ASP A 91 3.66 -11.43 6.28
C ASP A 91 2.16 -11.29 6.52
N ILE A 92 1.37 -12.25 6.04
CA ILE A 92 -0.10 -12.17 6.07
C ILE A 92 -0.63 -12.06 7.49
N ASP A 93 -0.11 -12.86 8.43
CA ASP A 93 -0.60 -12.90 9.80
C ASP A 93 -0.34 -11.57 10.51
N TRP A 94 0.83 -10.98 10.29
CA TRP A 94 1.15 -9.64 10.77
C TRP A 94 0.28 -8.57 10.13
N LEU A 95 0.10 -8.61 8.80
CA LEU A 95 -0.72 -7.65 8.05
C LEU A 95 -2.21 -7.72 8.41
N MET A 96 -2.71 -8.86 8.87
CA MET A 96 -4.07 -9.02 9.38
C MET A 96 -4.30 -8.24 10.68
N GLY A 97 -3.25 -8.03 11.49
CA GLY A 97 -3.30 -7.24 12.71
C GLY A 97 -3.20 -5.72 12.50
N ILE A 98 -2.96 -5.27 11.27
CA ILE A 98 -2.81 -3.86 10.93
C ILE A 98 -4.09 -3.35 10.29
N THR A 99 -4.83 -2.50 11.00
CA THR A 99 -5.98 -1.80 10.44
C THR A 99 -5.52 -0.59 9.62
N MET A 100 -5.98 -0.50 8.38
CA MET A 100 -5.79 0.69 7.56
C MET A 100 -6.77 1.78 8.02
N ALA A 101 -6.20 2.89 8.47
CA ALA A 101 -6.94 4.11 8.79
C ALA A 101 -6.00 5.29 8.58
N ARG A 102 -6.51 6.33 7.93
CA ARG A 102 -5.81 7.62 7.90
C ARG A 102 -5.83 8.22 9.31
N PRO A 103 -4.81 8.99 9.71
CA PRO A 103 -4.87 9.75 10.95
C PRO A 103 -6.14 10.61 11.00
N ASP A 104 -6.69 10.82 12.20
CA ASP A 104 -7.80 11.75 12.40
C ASP A 104 -7.42 13.12 11.80
N GLN A 105 -8.24 13.61 10.87
CA GLN A 105 -8.09 14.93 10.24
C GLN A 105 -8.59 16.02 11.16
#